data_AF-A0A9E6C758-F1
#
_entry.id   AF-A0A9E6C758-F1
#
_cell.length_a   1.000
_cell.length_b   1.000
_cell.length_c   1.000
_cell.angle_alpha   90.00
_cell.angle_beta   90.00
_cell.angle_gamma   90.00
#
_symmetry.space_group_name_H-M   'P 1'
#
loop_
_entity.id
_entity.type
_entity.pdbx_description
1 polymer ?
#
loop_
_entity_poly.entity_id
_entity_poly.type
_entity_poly.pdbx_seq_one_letter_code
_entity_poly.pdbx_strand_id
1 'polypeptide(L)'
;MKYKTTLILLILIGLFACKNEKPNKTGYKKNNTEESVNINPENFNPEKSAIKVADTIMYITNVKNPVPENAYYMDQWLGGAKIQLLADKIFDAVYAGKLKAYNYITGKEMTIQEVKELEKEFDRKNIGQILFTEDWYFDPENLKMYKQVNSLMLAYFRYDEDGNLLGNKAGIRVYFNGTKPMRGAQDY
;
A
#
# COMPACT_ATOMS: atom_id res chain seq x y z
N MET A 1 24.84 56.13 -47.41
CA MET A 1 25.22 56.36 -46.00
C MET A 1 23.94 56.34 -45.15
N LYS A 2 23.84 55.39 -44.22
CA LYS A 2 23.03 55.37 -42.97
C LYS A 2 21.52 55.66 -43.08
N TYR A 3 20.64 54.65 -43.05
CA TYR A 3 20.13 53.86 -41.91
C TYR A 3 18.88 54.46 -41.23
N LYS A 4 17.94 53.55 -40.91
CA LYS A 4 16.91 53.56 -39.83
C LYS A 4 15.54 54.19 -40.16
N THR A 5 14.37 53.59 -39.92
CA THR A 5 13.94 52.33 -39.26
C THR A 5 12.45 52.11 -39.57
N THR A 6 12.07 50.87 -39.91
CA THR A 6 10.90 50.04 -39.47
C THR A 6 9.69 50.78 -38.83
N LEU A 7 8.41 50.49 -39.08
CA LEU A 7 7.67 49.21 -38.92
C LEU A 7 6.18 49.51 -39.17
N ILE A 8 5.43 48.60 -39.81
CA ILE A 8 4.12 48.05 -39.39
C ILE A 8 3.75 47.03 -40.47
N LEU A 9 3.90 45.75 -40.15
CA LEU A 9 3.31 44.66 -40.92
C LEU A 9 2.31 43.96 -39.98
N LEU A 10 1.04 44.06 -40.33
CA LEU A 10 -0.08 43.39 -39.67
C LEU A 10 0.09 41.87 -39.81
N ILE A 11 0.36 41.18 -38.70
CA ILE A 11 0.24 39.73 -38.61
C ILE A 11 -1.19 39.40 -38.19
N LEU A 12 -1.97 38.94 -39.16
CA LEU A 12 -3.22 38.20 -38.94
C LEU A 12 -2.89 36.87 -38.26
N ILE A 13 -3.04 36.80 -36.95
CA ILE A 13 -3.08 35.51 -36.24
C ILE A 13 -4.54 35.06 -36.24
N GLY A 14 -4.84 34.12 -37.13
CA GLY A 14 -6.10 33.39 -37.14
C GLY A 14 -6.30 32.68 -35.81
N LEU A 15 -7.48 32.88 -35.23
CA LEU A 15 -7.99 32.15 -34.09
C LEU A 15 -8.10 30.66 -34.47
N PHE A 16 -7.08 29.87 -34.17
CA PHE A 16 -7.26 28.44 -33.96
C PHE A 16 -8.02 28.26 -32.64
N ALA A 17 -9.33 28.39 -32.72
CA ALA A 17 -10.24 27.89 -31.70
C ALA A 17 -10.19 26.35 -31.75
N CYS A 18 -9.22 25.75 -31.05
CA CYS A 18 -9.34 24.37 -30.64
C CYS A 18 -10.58 24.27 -29.74
N LYS A 19 -11.61 23.58 -30.23
CA LYS A 19 -12.71 23.08 -29.40
C LYS A 19 -12.10 22.28 -28.25
N ASN A 20 -12.17 22.85 -27.05
CA ASN A 20 -11.98 22.10 -25.82
C ASN A 20 -13.20 21.18 -25.65
N GLU A 21 -13.13 20.00 -26.24
CA GLU A 21 -13.95 18.87 -25.78
C GLU A 21 -13.51 18.58 -24.35
N LYS A 22 -14.38 18.94 -23.40
CA LYS A 22 -14.23 18.55 -22.01
C LYS A 22 -14.13 17.01 -22.00
N PRO A 23 -13.13 16.41 -21.35
CA PRO A 23 -13.08 14.96 -21.22
C PRO A 23 -14.37 14.51 -20.55
N ASN A 24 -15.06 13.60 -21.25
CA ASN A 24 -16.31 13.00 -20.84
C ASN A 24 -16.06 12.31 -19.49
N LYS A 25 -16.60 12.89 -18.41
CA LYS A 25 -16.63 12.23 -17.09
C LYS A 25 -17.57 11.04 -17.22
N THR A 26 -17.08 9.91 -17.68
CA THR A 26 -17.73 8.63 -17.45
C THR A 26 -17.77 8.44 -15.95
N GLY A 27 -18.95 8.66 -15.38
CA GLY A 27 -19.20 8.45 -13.96
C GLY A 27 -18.86 7.01 -13.64
N TYR A 28 -17.73 6.82 -12.94
CA TYR A 28 -17.44 5.59 -12.23
C TYR A 28 -18.57 5.43 -11.21
N LYS A 29 -19.57 4.61 -11.54
CA LYS A 29 -20.59 4.20 -10.58
C LYS A 29 -19.86 3.44 -9.49
N LYS A 30 -19.70 4.08 -8.34
CA LYS A 30 -19.22 3.47 -7.11
C LYS A 30 -20.30 2.46 -6.67
N ASN A 31 -20.20 1.24 -7.14
CA ASN A 31 -21.00 0.13 -6.63
C ASN A 31 -20.50 -0.15 -5.21
N ASN A 32 -21.16 0.48 -4.24
CA ASN A 32 -21.10 0.07 -2.85
C ASN A 32 -21.83 -1.27 -2.73
N THR A 33 -21.13 -2.34 -3.11
CA THR A 33 -21.48 -3.69 -2.66
C THR A 33 -20.26 -4.16 -1.90
N GLU A 34 -20.40 -4.24 -0.57
CA GLU A 34 -19.53 -5.04 0.27
C GLU A 34 -19.74 -6.51 -0.12
N GLU A 35 -19.24 -6.90 -1.31
CA GLU A 35 -19.06 -8.30 -1.64
C GLU A 35 -17.97 -8.81 -0.70
N SER A 36 -18.41 -9.53 0.33
CA SER A 36 -17.58 -10.46 1.05
C SER A 36 -17.05 -11.47 0.03
N VAL A 37 -15.83 -11.25 -0.45
CA VAL A 37 -15.10 -12.26 -1.21
C VAL A 37 -14.99 -13.46 -0.28
N ASN A 38 -15.72 -14.52 -0.62
CA ASN A 38 -15.66 -15.78 0.12
C ASN A 38 -14.29 -16.38 -0.19
N ILE A 39 -13.31 -16.10 0.68
CA ILE A 39 -11.95 -16.61 0.51
C ILE A 39 -12.02 -18.09 0.85
N ASN A 40 -12.02 -18.96 -0.16
CA ASN A 40 -11.99 -20.39 0.04
C ASN A 40 -10.69 -20.75 0.80
N PRO A 41 -10.76 -21.25 2.05
CA PRO A 41 -9.58 -21.58 2.84
C PRO A 41 -8.76 -22.74 2.27
N GLU A 42 -9.23 -23.41 1.22
CA GLU A 42 -8.53 -24.49 0.51
C GLU A 42 -7.52 -24.01 -0.56
N ASN A 43 -7.41 -22.71 -0.83
CA ASN A 43 -6.57 -22.17 -1.91
C ASN A 43 -5.05 -22.09 -1.62
N PHE A 44 -4.56 -22.72 -0.55
CA PHE A 44 -3.12 -22.91 -0.35
C PHE A 44 -2.80 -24.36 -0.04
N ASN A 45 -3.08 -25.23 -1.01
CA ASN A 45 -2.30 -26.46 -1.15
C ASN A 45 -1.31 -26.16 -2.28
N PRO A 46 -0.05 -25.79 -1.99
CA PRO A 46 0.96 -25.73 -3.04
C PRO A 46 0.89 -27.11 -3.69
N GLU A 47 0.42 -27.15 -4.94
CA GLU A 47 0.29 -28.39 -5.68
C GLU A 47 1.62 -29.14 -5.55
N LYS A 48 1.62 -30.48 -5.57
CA LYS A 48 2.86 -31.27 -5.42
C LYS A 48 3.99 -30.83 -6.38
N SER A 49 3.64 -30.10 -7.45
CA SER A 49 4.53 -29.49 -8.43
C SER A 49 5.22 -28.19 -8.00
N ALA A 50 4.70 -27.44 -7.02
CA ALA A 50 5.23 -26.13 -6.67
C ALA A 50 6.54 -26.21 -5.88
N ILE A 51 7.61 -25.62 -6.44
CA ILE A 51 8.92 -25.50 -5.81
C ILE A 51 9.04 -24.19 -5.04
N LYS A 52 9.59 -24.23 -3.82
CA LYS A 52 9.96 -23.00 -3.10
C LYS A 52 11.17 -22.38 -3.79
N VAL A 53 11.01 -21.15 -4.30
CA VAL A 53 12.06 -20.43 -5.04
C VAL A 53 12.71 -19.32 -4.22
N ALA A 54 12.04 -18.88 -3.16
CA ALA A 54 12.62 -18.03 -2.14
C ALA A 54 11.90 -18.23 -0.81
N ASP A 55 12.64 -18.10 0.28
CA ASP A 55 12.08 -18.00 1.62
C ASP A 55 12.37 -16.63 2.20
N THR A 56 11.50 -16.20 3.11
CA THR A 56 11.80 -15.09 4.01
C THR A 56 12.15 -13.77 3.31
N ILE A 57 11.62 -13.52 2.10
CA ILE A 57 11.83 -12.26 1.39
C ILE A 57 11.16 -11.16 2.19
N MET A 58 11.93 -10.13 2.53
CA MET A 58 11.47 -8.96 3.25
C MET A 58 11.51 -7.73 2.35
N TYR A 59 10.38 -7.04 2.21
CA TYR A 59 10.29 -5.81 1.44
C TYR A 59 9.20 -4.87 1.97
N ILE A 60 9.42 -3.58 1.75
CA ILE A 60 8.46 -2.53 2.09
C ILE A 60 7.71 -2.14 0.82
N THR A 61 6.39 -2.01 0.93
CA THR A 61 5.51 -1.55 -0.14
C THR A 61 4.76 -0.31 0.32
N ASN A 62 4.80 0.76 -0.48
CA ASN A 62 3.88 1.88 -0.30
C ASN A 62 2.50 1.47 -0.76
N VAL A 63 1.54 1.50 0.16
CA VAL A 63 0.14 1.09 -0.05
C VAL A 63 -0.82 2.28 -0.01
N LYS A 64 -0.26 3.48 0.10
CA LYS A 64 -0.92 4.77 -0.06
C LYS A 64 0.06 5.68 -0.77
N ASN A 65 -0.44 6.66 -1.52
CA ASN A 65 0.43 7.69 -2.07
C ASN A 65 0.87 8.67 -0.98
N PRO A 66 2.18 8.86 -0.75
CA PRO A 66 2.68 9.84 0.20
C PRO A 66 2.53 11.30 -0.26
N VAL A 67 2.43 11.57 -1.57
CA VAL A 67 2.40 12.94 -2.13
C VAL A 67 1.17 13.12 -3.03
N PRO A 68 0.03 13.58 -2.49
CA PRO A 68 -1.26 13.61 -3.19
C PRO A 68 -1.24 14.36 -4.54
N GLU A 69 -0.37 15.35 -4.68
CA GLU A 69 -0.26 16.18 -5.89
C GLU A 69 0.17 15.40 -7.14
N ASN A 70 0.83 14.24 -6.96
CA ASN A 70 1.28 13.37 -8.06
C ASN A 70 0.65 11.97 -8.00
N ALA A 71 -0.58 11.86 -7.48
CA ALA A 71 -1.23 10.58 -7.17
C ALA A 71 -1.62 9.69 -8.35
N TYR A 72 -1.64 10.23 -9.57
CA TYR A 72 -2.26 9.56 -10.71
C TYR A 72 -1.80 8.11 -10.91
N TYR A 73 -0.49 7.87 -10.90
CA TYR A 73 0.04 6.51 -11.14
C TYR A 73 -0.15 5.57 -9.95
N MET A 74 0.04 6.07 -8.73
CA MET A 74 -0.16 5.24 -7.53
C MET A 74 -1.64 4.89 -7.33
N ASP A 75 -2.56 5.81 -7.61
CA ASP A 75 -4.00 5.54 -7.51
C ASP A 75 -4.45 4.49 -8.55
N GLN A 76 -3.84 4.46 -9.73
CA GLN A 76 -4.09 3.41 -10.72
C GLN A 76 -3.51 2.06 -10.26
N TRP A 77 -2.26 2.03 -9.79
CA TRP A 77 -1.61 0.80 -9.34
C TRP A 77 -2.24 0.22 -8.05
N LEU A 78 -2.75 1.09 -7.19
CA LEU A 78 -3.35 0.73 -5.91
C LEU A 78 -4.89 0.73 -5.93
N GLY A 79 -5.52 1.01 -7.08
CA GLY A 79 -6.98 1.21 -7.17
C GLY A 79 -7.82 0.00 -6.71
N GLY A 80 -7.26 -1.20 -6.76
CA GLY A 80 -7.89 -2.42 -6.23
C GLY A 80 -7.49 -2.77 -4.79
N ALA A 81 -6.52 -2.09 -4.20
CA ALA A 81 -5.97 -2.41 -2.89
C ALA A 81 -6.93 -1.96 -1.77
N LYS A 82 -7.53 -2.92 -1.07
CA LYS A 82 -8.43 -2.66 0.07
C LYS A 82 -7.65 -2.59 1.39
N ILE A 83 -6.66 -1.68 1.45
CA ILE A 83 -5.69 -1.61 2.57
C ILE A 83 -6.34 -1.27 3.89
N GLN A 84 -7.29 -0.34 3.90
CA GLN A 84 -8.06 -0.01 5.10
C GLN A 84 -8.81 -1.24 5.63
N LEU A 85 -9.48 -1.97 4.74
CA LEU A 85 -10.19 -3.20 5.11
C LEU A 85 -9.22 -4.25 5.67
N LEU A 86 -8.05 -4.45 5.04
CA LEU A 86 -7.03 -5.36 5.55
C LEU A 86 -6.56 -4.94 6.95
N ALA A 87 -6.21 -3.66 7.14
CA ALA A 87 -5.78 -3.14 8.42
C ALA A 87 -6.86 -3.37 9.49
N ASP A 88 -8.12 -3.02 9.20
CA ASP A 88 -9.22 -3.22 10.14
C ASP A 88 -9.38 -4.68 10.54
N LYS A 89 -9.33 -5.61 9.59
CA LYS A 89 -9.39 -7.05 9.91
C LYS A 89 -8.22 -7.54 10.76
N ILE A 90 -7.01 -7.01 10.55
CA ILE A 90 -5.85 -7.34 11.37
C ILE A 90 -6.02 -6.83 12.79
N PHE A 91 -6.38 -5.56 12.97
CA PHE A 91 -6.59 -5.01 14.32
C PHE A 91 -7.78 -5.67 15.03
N ASP A 92 -8.87 -5.96 14.33
CA ASP A 92 -10.00 -6.72 14.90
C ASP A 92 -9.55 -8.10 15.40
N ALA A 93 -8.71 -8.80 14.64
CA ALA A 93 -8.14 -10.07 15.06
C ALA A 93 -7.19 -9.94 16.25
N VAL A 94 -6.41 -8.85 16.33
CA VAL A 94 -5.57 -8.53 17.50
C VAL A 94 -6.43 -8.27 18.74
N TYR A 95 -7.48 -7.47 18.62
CA TYR A 95 -8.39 -7.17 19.73
C TYR A 95 -9.23 -8.35 20.19
N ALA A 96 -9.55 -9.25 19.27
CA ALA A 96 -10.19 -10.53 19.60
C ALA A 96 -9.20 -11.57 20.16
N GLY A 97 -7.90 -11.27 20.26
CA GLY A 97 -6.87 -12.21 20.71
C GLY A 97 -6.57 -13.35 19.73
N LYS A 98 -7.06 -13.26 18.49
CA LYS A 98 -6.80 -14.24 17.41
C LYS A 98 -5.43 -14.03 16.76
N LEU A 99 -4.90 -12.82 16.82
CA LEU A 99 -3.54 -12.48 16.42
C LEU A 99 -2.83 -11.76 17.56
N LYS A 100 -1.51 -11.95 17.63
CA LYS A 100 -0.63 -11.21 18.52
C LYS A 100 0.05 -10.08 17.76
N ALA A 101 0.04 -8.90 18.35
CA ALA A 101 0.77 -7.74 17.85
C ALA A 101 2.15 -7.66 18.51
N TYR A 102 3.13 -7.19 17.76
CA TYR A 102 4.51 -7.04 18.20
C TYR A 102 5.02 -5.65 17.83
N ASN A 103 5.80 -5.07 18.74
CA ASN A 103 6.56 -3.87 18.45
C ASN A 103 7.68 -4.23 17.48
N TYR A 104 7.68 -3.62 16.29
CA TYR A 104 8.63 -3.98 15.24
C TYR A 104 10.10 -3.80 15.65
N ILE A 105 10.42 -2.73 16.38
CA ILE A 105 11.79 -2.37 16.74
C ILE A 105 12.33 -3.28 17.85
N THR A 106 11.52 -3.55 18.88
CA THR A 106 11.99 -4.32 20.05
C THR A 106 11.73 -5.82 19.92
N GLY A 107 10.86 -6.22 18.99
CA GLY A 107 10.35 -7.58 18.85
C GLY A 107 9.42 -8.03 19.98
N LYS A 108 9.13 -7.17 20.97
CA LYS A 108 8.30 -7.52 22.11
C LYS A 108 6.82 -7.58 21.73
N GLU A 109 6.11 -8.55 22.29
CA GLU A 109 4.65 -8.63 22.18
C GLU A 109 4.03 -7.39 22.81
N MET A 110 3.06 -6.79 22.11
CA MET A 110 2.30 -5.65 22.60
C MET A 110 1.02 -6.14 23.27
N THR A 111 0.71 -5.57 24.42
CA THR A 111 -0.59 -5.69 25.06
C THR A 111 -1.66 -4.98 24.23
N ILE A 112 -2.93 -5.40 24.37
CA ILE A 112 -4.07 -4.73 23.72
C ILE A 112 -4.12 -3.24 24.09
N GLN A 113 -3.71 -2.88 25.31
CA GLN A 113 -3.70 -1.50 25.76
C GLN A 113 -2.64 -0.67 25.01
N GLU A 114 -1.43 -1.19 24.83
CA GLU A 114 -0.39 -0.53 24.03
C GLU A 114 -0.81 -0.36 22.56
N VAL A 115 -1.52 -1.35 21.99
CA VAL A 115 -2.08 -1.24 20.63
C VAL A 115 -3.13 -0.12 20.56
N LYS A 116 -4.02 -0.02 21.56
CA LYS A 116 -5.01 1.07 21.64
C LYS A 116 -4.37 2.44 21.82
N GLU A 117 -3.28 2.54 22.57
CA GLU A 117 -2.54 3.78 22.76
C GLU A 117 -1.86 4.23 21.46
N LEU A 118 -1.26 3.29 20.73
CA LEU A 118 -0.73 3.55 19.39
C LEU A 118 -1.80 4.12 18.46
N GLU A 119 -3.02 3.58 18.47
CA GLU A 119 -4.12 4.07 17.62
C GLU A 119 -4.68 5.45 18.02
N LYS A 120 -4.53 5.84 19.29
CA LYS A 120 -4.87 7.21 19.72
C LYS A 120 -3.89 8.23 19.14
N GLU A 121 -2.63 7.84 18.97
CA GLU A 121 -1.59 8.69 18.40
C GLU A 121 -1.58 8.65 16.87
N PHE A 122 -1.87 7.47 16.27
CA PHE A 122 -1.81 7.24 14.84
C PHE A 122 -3.09 6.57 14.30
N ASP A 123 -3.86 7.33 13.54
CA ASP A 123 -5.07 6.85 12.87
C ASP A 123 -4.74 5.83 11.76
N ARG A 124 -5.43 4.67 11.76
CA ARG A 124 -5.28 3.61 10.74
C ARG A 124 -5.43 4.10 9.31
N LYS A 125 -6.21 5.17 9.07
CA LYS A 125 -6.34 5.78 7.73
C LYS A 125 -5.01 6.29 7.16
N ASN A 126 -4.02 6.47 8.04
CA ASN A 126 -2.67 6.92 7.68
C ASN A 126 -1.69 5.77 7.48
N ILE A 127 -2.13 4.51 7.57
CA ILE A 127 -1.31 3.38 7.15
C ILE A 127 -0.98 3.55 5.67
N GLY A 128 0.30 3.76 5.40
CA GLY A 128 0.82 4.08 4.08
C GLY A 128 1.89 3.11 3.61
N GLN A 129 2.43 2.30 4.51
CA GLN A 129 3.42 1.28 4.20
C GLN A 129 3.07 -0.06 4.86
N ILE A 130 3.38 -1.13 4.12
CA ILE A 130 3.40 -2.48 4.68
C ILE A 130 4.78 -3.06 4.44
N LEU A 131 5.40 -3.58 5.49
CA LEU A 131 6.58 -4.43 5.37
C LEU A 131 6.11 -5.88 5.41
N PHE A 132 6.31 -6.60 4.32
CA PHE A 132 5.98 -8.02 4.21
C PHE A 132 7.19 -8.89 4.49
N THR A 133 6.95 -10.07 5.06
CA THR A 133 7.88 -11.20 5.02
C THR A 133 7.16 -12.36 4.35
N GLU A 134 7.69 -12.87 3.25
CA GLU A 134 7.01 -13.84 2.39
C GLU A 134 7.90 -15.00 1.95
N ASP A 135 7.27 -16.16 1.74
CA ASP A 135 7.85 -17.26 0.97
C ASP A 135 7.24 -17.27 -0.44
N TRP A 136 8.06 -17.51 -1.45
CA TRP A 136 7.64 -17.56 -2.85
C TRP A 136 7.77 -18.97 -3.40
N TYR A 137 6.74 -19.40 -4.12
CA TYR A 137 6.64 -20.72 -4.73
C TYR A 137 6.36 -20.56 -6.23
N PHE A 138 7.00 -21.39 -7.05
CA PHE A 138 6.77 -21.45 -8.49
C PHE A 138 6.34 -22.87 -8.86
N ASP A 139 5.22 -22.98 -9.56
CA ASP A 139 4.72 -24.23 -10.12
C ASP A 139 5.11 -24.27 -11.60
N PRO A 140 6.15 -25.05 -11.97
CA PRO A 140 6.64 -25.13 -13.33
C PRO A 140 5.71 -25.91 -14.27
N GLU A 141 4.80 -26.74 -13.73
CA GLU A 141 3.86 -27.51 -14.55
C GLU A 141 2.73 -26.60 -15.06
N ASN A 142 2.20 -25.75 -14.18
CA ASN A 142 1.11 -24.83 -14.52
C ASN A 142 1.57 -23.38 -14.81
N LEU A 143 2.88 -23.09 -14.69
CA LEU A 143 3.46 -21.75 -14.80
C LEU A 143 2.81 -20.72 -13.86
N LYS A 144 2.52 -21.14 -12.62
CA LYS A 144 1.89 -20.29 -11.60
C LYS A 144 2.90 -19.86 -10.54
N MET A 145 2.72 -18.66 -9.99
CA MET A 145 3.50 -18.18 -8.86
C MET A 145 2.60 -17.91 -7.66
N TYR A 146 3.05 -18.34 -6.49
CA TYR A 146 2.35 -18.15 -5.24
C TYR A 146 3.24 -17.43 -4.24
N LYS A 147 2.63 -16.56 -3.45
CA LYS A 147 3.29 -15.88 -2.34
C LYS A 147 2.55 -16.22 -1.06
N GLN A 148 3.28 -16.68 -0.06
CA GLN A 148 2.75 -16.89 1.28
C GLN A 148 3.23 -15.77 2.18
N VAL A 149 2.32 -14.93 2.65
CA VAL A 149 2.63 -13.88 3.64
C VAL A 149 2.79 -14.53 5.01
N ASN A 150 4.01 -14.53 5.52
CA ASN A 150 4.36 -15.06 6.83
C ASN A 150 4.17 -13.99 7.92
N SER A 151 4.51 -12.74 7.63
CA SER A 151 4.27 -11.62 8.54
C SER A 151 4.01 -10.33 7.78
N LEU A 152 3.32 -9.39 8.43
CA LEU A 152 3.24 -8.02 7.97
C LEU A 152 3.45 -7.04 9.12
N MET A 153 4.06 -5.89 8.81
CA MET A 153 4.06 -4.72 9.68
C MET A 153 3.30 -3.60 8.98
N LEU A 154 2.30 -3.04 9.67
CA LEU A 154 1.58 -1.84 9.23
C LEU A 154 2.34 -0.61 9.73
N ALA A 155 2.71 0.28 8.82
CA ALA A 155 3.39 1.54 9.14
C ALA A 155 2.59 2.75 8.63
N TYR A 156 2.61 3.80 9.44
CA TYR A 156 1.88 5.03 9.20
C TYR A 156 2.77 6.05 8.52
N PHE A 157 2.23 6.74 7.52
CA PHE A 157 2.81 8.00 7.07
C PHE A 157 2.62 9.08 8.14
N ARG A 158 3.68 9.85 8.37
CA ARG A 158 3.65 11.04 9.21
C ARG A 158 3.71 12.26 8.32
N TYR A 159 2.82 13.20 8.60
CA TYR A 159 2.73 14.46 7.89
C TYR A 159 2.98 15.61 8.87
N ASP A 160 3.51 16.73 8.39
CA ASP A 160 3.52 17.98 9.13
C ASP A 160 2.16 18.69 9.04
N GLU A 161 2.06 19.87 9.65
CA GLU A 161 0.84 20.68 9.66
C GLU A 161 0.45 21.18 8.25
N ASP A 162 1.43 21.29 7.35
CA ASP A 162 1.26 21.72 5.96
C ASP A 162 0.93 20.54 5.02
N GLY A 163 0.91 19.31 5.54
CA GLY A 163 0.60 18.10 4.79
C GLY A 163 1.79 17.47 4.05
N ASN A 164 3.02 17.92 4.28
CA ASN A 164 4.22 17.30 3.71
C ASN A 164 4.60 16.03 4.46
N LEU A 165 5.10 15.02 3.74
CA LEU A 165 5.56 13.77 4.34
C LEU A 165 6.84 14.03 5.17
N LEU A 166 6.73 13.84 6.50
CA LEU A 166 7.86 13.89 7.43
C LEU A 166 8.61 12.56 7.54
N GLY A 167 7.93 11.45 7.28
CA GLY A 167 8.51 10.12 7.34
C GLY A 167 7.49 9.04 7.70
N ASN A 168 7.99 7.93 8.27
CA ASN A 168 7.19 6.76 8.60
C ASN A 168 7.25 6.47 10.10
N LYS A 169 6.13 6.01 10.67
CA LYS A 169 6.07 5.43 12.01
C LYS A 169 5.76 3.94 11.88
N ALA A 170 6.63 3.11 12.45
CA ALA A 170 6.31 1.69 12.61
C ALA A 170 5.10 1.53 13.53
N GLY A 171 4.08 0.81 13.06
CA GLY A 171 2.92 0.43 13.85
C GLY A 171 3.11 -0.97 14.45
N ILE A 172 2.11 -1.83 14.24
CA ILE A 172 2.15 -3.21 14.73
C ILE A 172 2.73 -4.15 13.68
N ARG A 173 3.49 -5.14 14.13
CA ARG A 173 3.80 -6.34 13.36
C ARG A 173 2.94 -7.51 13.83
N VAL A 174 2.45 -8.31 12.90
CA VAL A 174 1.74 -9.56 13.17
C VAL A 174 2.35 -10.71 12.37
N TYR A 175 2.26 -11.91 12.90
CA TYR A 175 2.73 -13.14 12.26
C TYR A 175 1.55 -14.07 11.97
N PHE A 176 1.60 -14.73 10.81
CA PHE A 176 0.56 -15.64 10.33
C PHE A 176 1.04 -17.10 10.39
N ASN A 177 0.10 -18.04 10.32
CA ASN A 177 0.36 -19.47 10.15
C ASN A 177 1.33 -20.09 11.17
N GLY A 178 1.32 -19.60 12.42
CA GLY A 178 2.21 -20.10 13.47
C GLY A 178 3.69 -19.76 13.27
N THR A 179 4.01 -18.92 12.28
CA THR A 179 5.35 -18.36 12.13
C THR A 179 5.67 -17.53 13.37
N LYS A 180 6.86 -17.73 13.92
CA LYS A 180 7.32 -17.00 15.10
C LYS A 180 8.13 -15.77 14.66
N PRO A 181 8.30 -14.77 15.55
CA PRO A 181 9.24 -13.70 15.31
C PRO A 181 10.57 -14.23 14.82
N MET A 182 11.00 -13.78 13.64
CA MET A 182 12.36 -14.01 13.19
C MET A 182 13.30 -13.43 14.24
N ARG A 183 14.23 -14.26 14.69
CA ARG A 183 15.19 -13.94 15.76
C ARG A 183 15.99 -12.65 15.48
N GLY A 184 16.08 -12.22 14.23
CA GLY A 184 16.88 -11.07 13.76
C GLY A 184 16.21 -9.70 13.77
N ALA A 185 15.00 -9.51 14.31
CA ALA A 185 14.49 -8.14 14.53
C ALA A 185 15.23 -7.39 15.66
N GLN A 186 16.07 -8.11 16.44
CA GLN A 186 16.96 -7.52 17.45
C GLN A 186 18.39 -7.31 16.95
N ASP A 187 18.73 -7.81 15.75
CA ASP A 187 20.12 -7.91 15.26
C ASP A 187 20.42 -7.03 14.02
N TYR A 188 19.59 -6.03 13.75
CA TYR A 188 19.89 -4.94 12.79
C TYR A 188 19.92 -3.58 13.50
#